data_AF-A0A3M1KYT2-F1
#
_entry.id   AF-A0A3M1KYT2-F1
#
_cell.length_a   1.000
_cell.length_b   1.000
_cell.length_c   1.000
_cell.angle_alpha   90.00
_cell.angle_beta   90.00
_cell.angle_gamma   90.00
#
_symmetry.space_group_name_H-M   'P 1'
#
loop_
_entity.id
_entity.type
_entity.pdbx_description
1 polymer ?
#
loop_
_entity_poly.entity_id
_entity_poly.type
_entity_poly.pdbx_seq_one_letter_code
_entity_poly.pdbx_strand_id
1 'polypeptide(L)' 'MELEVLVSKKGTKVVTASNLHQVLELPKSQYAANLRKWLHDVYEFRDGIRKPRKMKDYAERRCAS' A
#
# COMPACT_ATOMS: atom_id res chain seq x y z
N MET A 1 0.95 -14.02 9.38
CA MET A 1 2.18 -13.30 8.94
C MET A 1 2.26 -12.00 9.69
N GLU A 2 3.45 -11.43 9.88
CA GLU A 2 3.60 -10.10 10.49
C GLU A 2 3.58 -8.99 9.44
N LEU A 3 3.11 -7.80 9.84
CA LEU A 3 3.13 -6.61 9.00
C LEU A 3 4.55 -6.06 8.90
N GLU A 4 5.11 -6.09 7.69
CA GLU A 4 6.44 -5.58 7.39
C GLU A 4 6.37 -4.09 7.06
N VAL A 5 6.92 -3.26 7.95
CA VAL A 5 7.05 -1.82 7.76
C VAL A 5 8.46 -1.49 7.30
N LEU A 6 8.58 -1.06 6.05
CA LEU A 6 9.83 -0.60 5.44
C LEU A 6 10.01 0.89 5.72
N VAL A 7 11.23 1.30 6.08
CA VAL A 7 11.53 2.69 6.38
C VAL A 7 12.60 3.21 5.43
N SER A 8 12.30 4.29 4.71
CA SER A 8 13.28 4.95 3.85
C SER A 8 14.32 5.73 4.67
N LYS A 9 15.43 6.13 4.04
CA LYS A 9 16.46 6.99 4.65
C LYS A 9 15.89 8.31 5.21
N LYS A 10 14.77 8.80 4.66
CA LYS A 10 14.09 10.03 5.10
C LYS A 10 13.00 9.78 6.15
N GLY A 11 12.89 8.55 6.68
CA GLY A 11 11.90 8.18 7.69
C GLY A 11 10.51 7.85 7.15
N THR A 12 10.27 7.96 5.83
CA THR A 12 9.00 7.52 5.22
C THR A 12 8.80 6.03 5.48
N LYS A 13 7.68 5.68 6.12
CA LYS A 13 7.26 4.31 6.39
C LYS A 13 6.32 3.84 5.29
N VAL A 14 6.57 2.66 4.73
CA VAL A 14 5.74 2.05 3.68
C VAL A 14 5.57 0.57 3.95
N VAL A 15 4.46 0.00 3.50
CA VAL A 15 4.22 -1.45 3.47
C VAL A 15 4.08 -1.89 2.02
N THR A 16 4.37 -3.16 1.72
CA THR A 16 4.04 -3.70 0.39
C THR A 16 2.57 -4.11 0.35
N ALA A 17 1.89 -3.86 -0.78
CA ALA A 17 0.50 -4.28 -0.93
C ALA A 17 0.33 -5.81 -0.79
N SER A 18 1.33 -6.58 -1.23
CA SER A 18 1.36 -8.03 -1.07
C SER A 18 1.44 -8.46 0.39
N ASN A 19 2.33 -7.87 1.19
CA ASN A 19 2.42 -8.17 2.62
C ASN A 19 1.15 -7.75 3.36
N LEU A 20 0.63 -6.54 3.10
CA LEU A 20 -0.64 -6.08 3.69
C LEU A 20 -1.79 -7.06 3.40
N HIS A 21 -1.93 -7.50 2.15
CA HIS A 21 -2.98 -8.45 1.76
C HIS A 21 -2.85 -9.81 2.46
N GLN A 22 -1.62 -10.29 2.65
CA GLN A 22 -1.36 -11.54 3.36
C GLN A 22 -1.63 -11.43 4.86
N VAL A 23 -1.26 -10.31 5.48
CA VAL A 23 -1.46 -10.05 6.92
C VAL A 23 -2.93 -9.89 7.26
N LEU A 24 -3.72 -9.30 6.36
CA LEU A 24 -5.18 -9.21 6.48
C LEU A 24 -5.89 -10.53 6.16
N GLU A 25 -5.14 -11.61 5.84
CA GLU A 25 -5.66 -12.94 5.53
C GLU A 25 -6.71 -12.95 4.41
N LEU A 26 -6.55 -12.03 3.45
CA LEU A 26 -7.50 -11.87 2.35
C LEU A 26 -7.32 -12.98 1.30
N PRO A 27 -8.41 -13.44 0.64
CA PRO A 27 -8.32 -14.48 -0.38
C PRO A 27 -7.43 -14.07 -1.56
N LYS A 28 -6.50 -14.93 -1.98
CA LYS A 28 -5.56 -14.65 -3.09
C LYS A 28 -6.27 -14.21 -4.38
N SER A 29 -7.45 -14.77 -4.67
CA SER A 29 -8.27 -14.42 -5.84
C SER A 29 -8.74 -12.96 -5.84
N GLN A 30 -8.81 -12.32 -4.68
CA GLN A 30 -9.26 -10.93 -4.53
C GLN A 30 -8.12 -9.92 -4.56
N TYR A 31 -6.85 -10.35 -4.66
CA TYR A 31 -5.71 -9.44 -4.59
C TYR A 31 -5.81 -8.26 -5.56
N ALA A 32 -6.10 -8.52 -6.83
CA ALA A 32 -6.22 -7.48 -7.84
C ALA A 32 -7.42 -6.54 -7.62
N ALA A 33 -8.51 -7.04 -7.03
CA ALA A 33 -9.68 -6.22 -6.68
C ALA A 33 -9.39 -5.34 -5.45
N ASN A 34 -8.78 -5.90 -4.41
CA ASN A 34 -8.38 -5.21 -3.20
C ASN A 34 -7.34 -4.12 -3.49
N LEU A 35 -6.33 -4.42 -4.31
CA LEU A 35 -5.35 -3.44 -4.73
C LEU A 35 -5.99 -2.26 -5.46
N ARG A 36 -6.90 -2.52 -6.41
CA ARG A 36 -7.65 -1.45 -7.09
C ARG A 36 -8.48 -0.65 -6.10
N LYS A 37 -9.19 -1.30 -5.18
CA LYS A 37 -9.95 -0.61 -4.14
C LYS A 37 -9.04 0.32 -3.34
N TRP A 38 -7.94 -0.19 -2.78
CA TRP A 38 -7.02 0.60 -1.96
C TRP A 38 -6.42 1.80 -2.68
N LEU A 39 -6.20 1.73 -4.00
CA LEU A 39 -5.67 2.85 -4.77
C LEU A 39 -6.73 3.87 -5.20
N HIS A 40 -8.01 3.52 -5.16
CA HIS A 40 -9.12 4.35 -5.64
C HIS A 40 -10.11 4.81 -4.57
N ASP A 41 -10.03 4.25 -3.36
CA ASP A 41 -10.86 4.62 -2.22
C ASP A 41 -10.41 5.95 -1.59
N VAL A 42 -11.23 6.49 -0.70
CA VAL A 42 -10.99 7.75 0.00
C VAL A 42 -10.54 7.48 1.43
N TYR A 43 -9.43 8.09 1.83
CA TYR A 43 -8.87 7.96 3.18
C TYR A 43 -8.60 9.33 3.79
N GLU A 44 -8.48 9.35 5.11
CA GLU A 44 -7.96 10.50 5.85
C GLU A 44 -6.43 10.49 5.82
N PHE A 45 -5.84 11.58 5.30
CA PHE A 45 -4.41 11.86 5.36
C PHE A 45 -4.18 13.12 6.20
N ARG A 46 -2.91 13.39 6.55
CA ARG A 46 -2.54 14.62 7.29
C ARG A 46 -2.94 15.91 6.57
N ASP A 47 -3.06 15.86 5.24
CA ASP A 47 -3.46 16.98 4.40
C ASP A 47 -4.95 16.94 3.99
N GLY A 48 -5.75 16.12 4.65
CA GLY A 48 -7.20 16.04 4.48
C GLY A 48 -7.70 14.73 3.87
N ILE A 49 -8.99 14.69 3.57
CA ILE A 49 -9.70 13.52 3.05
C ILE A 49 -9.53 13.46 1.52
N ARG A 50 -8.84 12.44 1.01
CA ARG A 50 -8.54 12.30 -0.42
C ARG A 50 -8.21 10.85 -0.80
N LYS A 51 -8.09 10.61 -2.12
CA LYS A 51 -7.54 9.37 -2.66
C LYS A 51 -6.00 9.35 -2.54
N PRO A 52 -5.36 8.18 -2.46
CA PRO A 52 -3.91 8.06 -2.54
C PRO A 52 -3.38 8.59 -3.88
N ARG A 53 -2.22 9.24 -3.87
CA ARG A 53 -1.57 9.81 -5.04
C ARG A 53 -0.27 9.05 -5.34
N LYS A 54 -0.12 8.64 -6.60
CA LYS A 54 1.11 7.99 -7.09
C LYS A 54 2.31 8.92 -6.87
N MET A 55 3.44 8.36 -6.46
CA MET A 55 4.69 9.04 -6.08
C MET A 55 4.63 9.92 -4.82
N LYS A 56 3.48 10.01 -4.16
CA LYS A 56 3.34 10.70 -2.86
C LYS A 56 3.05 9.69 -1.74
N ASP A 57 1.99 8.90 -1.92
CA ASP A 57 1.52 7.94 -0.90
C ASP A 57 1.85 6.50 -1.28
N TYR A 58 2.03 6.22 -2.58
CA TYR A 58 2.43 4.89 -3.07
C TYR A 58 3.28 4.98 -4.34
N ALA A 59 4.04 3.93 -4.60
CA ALA A 59 4.76 3.73 -5.85
C ALA A 59 4.78 2.25 -6.20
N GLU A 60 4.94 1.95 -7.49
CA GLU A 60 5.19 0.59 -7.94
C GLU A 60 6.60 0.18 -7.50
N ARG A 61 6.72 -0.97 -6.83
CA ARG A 61 8.02 -1.57 -6.55
C ARG A 61 8.59 -2.04 -7.88
N ARG A 62 9.60 -1.33 -8.40
CA ARG A 62 10.40 -1.85 -9.51
C ARG A 62 11.17 -3.06 -8.97
N CYS A 63 10.85 -4.25 -9.44
CA CYS A 63 11.74 -5.40 -9.29
C CYS A 63 13.03 -5.04 -10.03
N ALA A 64 14.19 -5.21 -9.39
CA ALA A 64 15.46 -5.13 -10.11
C ALA A 64 15.48 -6.26 -11.13
N SER A 65 15.47 -5.90 -12.41
CA SER A 65 15.76 -6.78 -13.55
C SER A 65 17.25 -6.98 -13.68
#